data_AF-A0A371B3N1-F1
#
_entry.id   AF-A0A371B3N1-F1
#
_cell.length_a   1.000
_cell.length_b   1.000
_cell.length_c   1.000
_cell.angle_alpha   90.00
_cell.angle_beta   90.00
_cell.angle_gamma   90.00
#
_symmetry.space_group_name_H-M   'P 1'
#
loop_
_entity.id
_entity.type
_entity.pdbx_description
1 polymer ?
#
loop_
_entity_poly.entity_id
_entity_poly.type
_entity_poly.pdbx_seq_one_letter_code
_entity_poly.pdbx_strand_id
1 'polypeptide(L)'
;MQRFQKFIAAYFIVIGMLALIAIIPGGTLLMLIVTMMGLPLFGIPGLLTAAAPTIFIYSTAAFAVFVAATEPKRNYVAISIVVLAAIALAVGPGLKTRWDVKNFADKVSANDIIGNAKSKPKTIELIGDISSGLYKYGEEVGDKRAPCPEICRRLLFGGEVEWVRMTSVPQVDAGRRHGPTFQVDYRLEHRESCPQLYPTGTDIDKAVRDRVAGGDCIVMDVAGAAKPDVTMSFLTLYRKQEHPRRPVTDRPSTIESVKELRVEESSSPTPVLIRTQTTANPIALPFYIGSEFHMQGGYNGPVLGRVEITHNSSDMALILRETFGFIVAPIQPFSKDDVAKLTDRILSLPPDTNPALSSQQQQVLADDLKDRVRKFRLTSADIDFVMRILQDSRISELPIGAAIQGAIRDEPARFTLAIPLMLDRIETPALQSTGQYRGALAWSLLAFPAEALRPHREQILRILDNEQNGTTGPLLARVGELGISDATARIEEQLKSKSSDVRRFAALAVCRAGVDAWATLEPIALAHLAESKPSDKLHDDDRKLILALVRFGKKTLALEALARLLTRDQDNAQKRLDTFEANFTPNRCRDFL
;
A
#
# COMPACT_ATOMS: atom_id res chain seq x y z
N MET A 1 20.99 1.81 57.23
CA MET A 1 21.82 2.68 56.36
C MET A 1 22.83 1.92 55.50
N GLN A 2 23.65 1.01 56.04
CA GLN A 2 24.74 0.36 55.29
C GLN A 2 24.28 -0.44 54.04
N ARG A 3 23.15 -1.17 54.11
CA ARG A 3 22.61 -1.90 52.94
C ARG A 3 22.12 -0.99 51.83
N PHE A 4 21.51 0.15 52.18
CA PHE A 4 21.01 1.14 51.23
C PHE A 4 22.14 1.88 50.52
N GLN A 5 23.22 2.23 51.23
CA GLN A 5 24.43 2.81 50.64
C GLN A 5 25.08 1.86 49.63
N LYS A 6 25.19 0.56 49.96
CA LYS A 6 25.70 -0.46 49.03
C LYS A 6 24.83 -0.57 47.77
N PHE A 7 23.51 -0.51 47.91
CA PHE A 7 22.58 -0.55 46.78
C PHE A 7 22.73 0.68 45.87
N ILE A 8 22.76 1.89 46.42
CA ILE A 8 22.94 3.12 45.65
C ILE A 8 24.29 3.11 44.92
N ALA A 9 25.36 2.70 45.60
CA ALA A 9 26.68 2.59 44.98
C ALA A 9 26.66 1.61 43.80
N ALA A 10 26.08 0.42 43.98
CA ALA A 10 25.95 -0.57 42.91
C ALA A 10 25.11 -0.04 41.73
N TYR A 11 24.00 0.65 42.02
CA TYR A 11 23.13 1.26 41.00
C TYR A 11 23.90 2.27 40.13
N PHE A 12 24.62 3.22 40.74
CA PHE A 12 25.39 4.22 39.99
C PHE A 12 26.58 3.61 39.24
N ILE A 13 27.22 2.58 39.79
CA ILE A 13 28.27 1.84 39.11
C ILE A 13 27.72 1.15 37.85
N VAL A 14 26.59 0.44 37.95
CA VAL A 14 25.98 -0.27 36.82
C VAL A 14 25.49 0.72 35.75
N ILE A 15 24.69 1.71 36.13
CA ILE A 15 24.17 2.70 35.17
C ILE A 15 25.30 3.54 34.58
N GLY A 16 26.32 3.90 35.36
CA GLY A 16 27.50 4.61 34.88
C GLY A 16 28.29 3.80 33.85
N MET A 17 28.48 2.50 34.08
CA MET A 17 29.09 1.60 33.10
C MET A 17 28.25 1.50 31.82
N LEU A 18 26.93 1.34 31.94
CA LEU A 18 26.04 1.30 30.77
C LEU A 18 26.05 2.62 29.98
N ALA A 19 26.10 3.76 30.69
CA ALA A 19 26.21 5.07 30.06
C ALA A 19 27.55 5.24 29.32
N LEU A 20 28.66 4.77 29.90
CA LEU A 20 29.97 4.74 29.24
C LEU A 20 29.95 3.85 27.99
N ILE A 21 29.36 2.65 28.07
CA ILE A 21 29.19 1.75 26.92
C ILE A 21 28.35 2.44 25.82
N ALA A 22 27.30 3.16 26.20
CA ALA A 22 26.45 3.85 25.24
C ALA A 22 27.18 4.97 24.48
N ILE A 23 28.21 5.59 25.08
CA ILE A 23 29.01 6.63 24.44
C ILE A 23 29.99 6.04 23.42
N ILE A 24 30.41 4.78 23.58
CA ILE A 24 31.34 4.11 22.66
C ILE A 24 30.61 3.78 21.33
N PRO A 25 31.15 4.17 20.17
CA PRO A 25 30.61 3.77 18.87
C PRO A 25 30.51 2.24 18.75
N GLY A 26 29.35 1.75 18.29
CA GLY A 26 28.98 0.32 18.30
C GLY A 26 28.56 -0.30 19.65
N GLY A 27 28.76 0.37 20.80
CA GLY A 27 28.55 -0.23 22.13
C GLY A 27 27.10 -0.62 22.45
N THR A 28 26.12 0.24 22.11
CA THR A 28 24.69 -0.05 22.28
C THR A 28 24.24 -1.20 21.39
N LEU A 29 24.70 -1.23 20.13
CA LEU A 29 24.37 -2.27 19.16
C LEU A 29 24.93 -3.63 19.59
N LEU A 30 26.19 -3.66 20.05
CA LEU A 30 26.82 -4.88 20.56
C LEU A 30 26.03 -5.44 21.74
N MET A 31 25.64 -4.60 22.70
CA MET A 31 24.81 -5.01 23.84
C MET A 31 23.43 -5.51 23.40
N LEU A 32 22.81 -4.86 22.40
CA LEU A 32 21.52 -5.29 21.87
C LEU A 32 21.61 -6.65 21.17
N ILE A 33 22.65 -6.89 20.36
CA ILE A 33 22.88 -8.19 19.70
C ILE A 33 23.15 -9.29 20.74
N VAL A 34 24.08 -9.05 21.68
CA VAL A 34 24.43 -10.02 22.72
C VAL A 34 23.21 -10.37 23.57
N THR A 35 22.37 -9.39 23.89
CA THR A 35 21.18 -9.61 24.74
C THR A 35 20.01 -10.23 23.98
N MET A 36 19.87 -9.96 22.68
CA MET A 36 18.88 -10.63 21.82
C MET A 36 19.24 -12.09 21.54
N MET A 37 20.53 -12.41 21.38
CA MET A 37 20.97 -13.78 21.07
C MET A 37 21.17 -14.64 22.33
N GLY A 38 21.57 -14.04 23.46
CA GLY A 38 22.02 -14.79 24.64
C GLY A 38 21.04 -14.86 25.80
N LEU A 39 20.00 -14.03 25.85
CA LEU A 39 19.10 -13.93 27.00
C LEU A 39 17.61 -13.98 26.59
N PRO A 40 16.77 -14.77 27.28
CA PRO A 40 15.32 -14.83 27.02
C PRO A 40 14.56 -13.55 27.41
N LEU A 41 15.26 -12.49 27.84
CA LEU A 41 14.69 -11.22 28.32
C LEU A 41 14.50 -10.16 27.22
N PHE A 42 14.35 -10.58 25.96
CA PHE A 42 13.84 -9.76 24.85
C PHE A 42 14.41 -8.32 24.78
N GLY A 43 15.73 -8.15 24.65
CA GLY A 43 16.35 -6.85 24.32
C GLY A 43 16.28 -5.75 25.38
N ILE A 44 15.70 -6.00 26.57
CA ILE A 44 15.58 -5.02 27.66
C ILE A 44 16.94 -4.40 28.05
N PRO A 45 18.04 -5.16 28.21
CA PRO A 45 19.32 -4.57 28.57
C PRO A 45 19.92 -3.70 27.45
N GLY A 46 19.64 -4.02 26.18
CA GLY A 46 20.01 -3.18 25.03
C GLY A 46 19.30 -1.82 25.08
N LEU A 47 17.98 -1.82 25.32
CA LEU A 47 17.19 -0.59 25.51
C LEU A 47 17.64 0.21 26.72
N LEU A 48 17.93 -0.46 27.84
CA LEU A 48 18.44 0.18 29.05
C LEU A 48 19.79 0.84 28.79
N THR A 49 20.67 0.20 28.02
CA THR A 49 21.97 0.77 27.62
C THR A 49 21.77 2.03 26.77
N ALA A 50 20.86 2.00 25.80
CA ALA A 50 20.54 3.17 24.97
C ALA A 50 19.99 4.35 25.79
N ALA A 51 19.20 4.09 26.83
CA ALA A 51 18.66 5.11 27.73
C ALA A 51 19.58 5.49 28.91
N ALA A 52 20.66 4.73 29.15
CA ALA A 52 21.50 4.84 30.34
C ALA A 52 22.10 6.25 30.55
N PRO A 53 22.60 6.97 29.53
CA PRO A 53 23.10 8.34 29.72
C PRO A 53 22.03 9.29 30.29
N THR A 54 20.81 9.17 29.79
CA THR A 54 19.66 9.96 30.27
C THR A 54 19.32 9.60 31.71
N ILE A 55 19.19 8.30 32.00
CA ILE A 55 18.89 7.80 33.35
C ILE A 55 19.98 8.25 34.33
N PHE A 56 21.26 8.17 33.96
CA PHE A 56 22.37 8.58 34.81
C PHE A 56 22.28 10.06 35.20
N ILE A 57 22.01 10.94 34.23
CA ILE A 57 21.84 12.38 34.47
C ILE A 57 20.68 12.65 35.44
N TYR A 58 19.52 12.02 35.22
CA TYR A 58 18.37 12.23 36.10
C TYR A 58 18.58 11.62 37.49
N SER A 59 19.24 10.46 37.57
CA SER A 59 19.53 9.81 38.84
C SER A 59 20.55 10.57 39.67
N THR A 60 21.58 11.15 39.06
CA THR A 60 22.53 12.03 39.77
C THR A 60 21.85 13.28 40.32
N ALA A 61 20.97 13.91 39.53
CA ALA A 61 20.18 15.05 39.98
C ALA A 61 19.23 14.68 41.13
N ALA A 62 18.50 13.57 41.01
CA ALA A 62 17.60 13.06 42.04
C ALA A 62 18.35 12.65 43.32
N PHE A 63 19.56 12.10 43.19
CA PHE A 63 20.39 11.74 44.34
C PHE A 63 20.86 12.97 45.10
N ALA A 64 21.24 14.06 44.41
CA ALA A 64 21.57 15.32 45.08
C ALA A 64 20.37 15.85 45.89
N VAL A 65 19.15 15.79 45.34
CA VAL A 65 17.92 16.15 46.06
C VAL A 65 17.73 15.25 47.29
N PHE A 66 17.92 13.95 47.12
CA PHE A 66 17.79 12.98 48.22
C PHE A 66 18.79 13.24 49.35
N VAL A 67 20.06 13.51 49.03
CA VAL A 67 21.10 13.85 50.02
C VAL A 67 20.69 15.11 50.78
N ALA A 68 20.34 16.19 50.07
CA ALA A 68 19.90 17.43 50.71
C ALA A 68 18.66 17.25 51.60
N ALA A 69 17.73 16.38 51.21
CA ALA A 69 16.51 16.09 51.98
C ALA A 69 16.74 15.21 53.21
N THR A 70 17.84 14.45 53.25
CA THR A 70 18.16 13.51 54.32
C THR A 70 19.19 14.04 55.33
N GLU A 71 19.65 15.28 55.16
CA GLU A 71 20.52 15.94 56.15
C GLU A 71 19.80 16.14 57.49
N PRO A 72 20.51 15.96 58.63
CA PRO A 72 19.93 16.06 59.97
C PRO A 72 19.40 17.46 60.31
N LYS A 73 19.92 18.50 59.65
CA LYS A 73 19.38 19.87 59.69
C LYS A 73 18.81 20.20 58.31
N ARG A 74 17.50 19.99 58.12
CA ARG A 74 16.83 20.25 56.84
C ARG A 74 16.93 21.73 56.47
N ASN A 75 17.77 22.04 55.50
CA ASN A 75 17.82 23.37 54.89
C ASN A 75 16.90 23.40 53.66
N TYR A 76 15.67 23.85 53.86
CA TYR A 76 14.67 23.92 52.77
C TYR A 76 15.12 24.79 51.59
N VAL A 77 15.98 25.78 51.82
CA VAL A 77 16.55 26.62 50.74
C VAL A 77 17.50 25.78 49.88
N ALA A 78 18.39 25.01 50.49
CA ALA A 78 19.31 24.12 49.76
C ALA A 78 18.55 23.07 48.95
N ILE A 79 17.53 22.43 49.55
CA ILE A 79 16.68 21.45 48.85
C ILE A 79 15.99 22.10 47.63
N SER A 80 15.42 23.29 47.81
CA SER A 80 14.75 24.02 46.72
C SER A 80 15.71 24.37 45.59
N ILE A 81 16.93 24.82 45.90
CA ILE A 81 17.96 25.12 44.90
C ILE A 81 18.33 23.87 44.10
N VAL A 82 18.54 22.73 44.77
CA VAL A 82 18.91 21.48 44.09
C VAL A 82 17.77 20.95 43.22
N VAL A 83 16.52 21.03 43.70
CA VAL A 83 15.34 20.67 42.89
C VAL A 83 15.20 21.58 41.68
N LEU A 84 15.36 22.90 41.84
CA LEU A 84 15.32 23.86 40.73
C LEU A 84 16.46 23.61 39.74
N ALA A 85 17.66 23.25 40.20
CA ALA A 85 18.78 22.89 39.33
C ALA A 85 18.49 21.61 38.52
N ALA A 86 17.88 20.59 39.14
CA ALA A 86 17.47 19.37 38.46
C ALA A 86 16.40 19.64 37.39
N ILE A 87 15.40 20.46 37.71
CA ILE A 87 14.39 20.91 36.75
C ILE A 87 15.04 21.72 35.62
N ALA A 88 15.92 22.67 35.95
CA ALA A 88 16.63 23.49 34.97
C ALA A 88 17.50 22.64 34.03
N LEU A 89 18.11 21.55 34.52
CA LEU A 89 18.84 20.60 33.67
C LEU A 89 17.89 19.81 32.75
N ALA A 90 16.73 19.41 33.26
CA ALA A 90 15.72 18.65 32.53
C ALA A 90 15.06 19.47 31.41
N VAL A 91 14.74 20.74 31.65
CA VAL A 91 13.96 21.56 30.72
C VAL A 91 14.74 22.73 30.11
N GLY A 92 15.78 23.22 30.77
CA GLY A 92 16.53 24.41 30.34
C GLY A 92 17.10 24.30 28.92
N PRO A 93 17.80 23.21 28.55
CA PRO A 93 18.32 23.06 27.19
C PRO A 93 17.23 23.07 26.11
N GLY A 94 16.12 22.37 26.35
CA GLY A 94 14.99 22.33 25.42
C GLY A 94 14.25 23.67 25.33
N LEU A 95 14.02 24.36 26.45
CA LEU A 95 13.38 25.68 26.47
C LEU A 95 14.25 26.73 25.77
N LYS A 96 15.56 26.75 26.04
CA LYS A 96 16.51 27.67 25.39
C LYS A 96 16.54 27.45 23.88
N THR A 97 16.67 26.20 23.43
CA THR A 97 16.70 25.89 22.00
C THR A 97 15.38 26.19 21.30
N ARG A 98 14.23 25.95 21.93
CA ARG A 98 12.92 26.34 21.39
C ARG A 98 12.76 27.86 21.30
N TRP A 99 13.24 28.61 22.30
CA TRP A 99 13.25 30.07 22.26
C TRP A 99 14.16 30.59 21.13
N ASP A 100 15.34 29.99 20.95
CA ASP A 100 16.25 30.33 19.86
C ASP A 100 15.63 30.05 18.48
N VAL A 101 14.95 28.92 18.31
CA VAL A 101 14.22 28.58 17.07
C VAL A 101 13.07 29.57 16.84
N LYS A 102 12.29 29.89 17.87
CA LYS A 102 11.19 30.87 17.75
C LYS A 102 11.73 32.23 17.32
N ASN A 103 12.77 32.75 17.98
CA ASN A 103 13.37 34.03 17.61
C ASN A 103 13.94 34.02 16.19
N PHE A 104 14.48 32.88 15.74
CA PHE A 104 14.93 32.73 14.36
C PHE A 104 13.73 32.78 13.40
N ALA A 105 12.67 32.02 13.68
CA ALA A 105 11.44 32.04 12.88
C ALA A 105 10.85 33.45 12.80
N ASP A 106 10.70 34.14 13.94
CA ASP A 106 10.18 35.51 14.04
C ASP A 106 11.03 36.50 13.23
N LYS A 107 12.36 36.33 13.19
CA LYS A 107 13.27 37.16 12.39
C LYS A 107 13.12 36.93 10.90
N VAL A 108 12.99 35.67 10.47
CA VAL A 108 12.85 35.36 9.03
C VAL A 108 11.45 35.75 8.54
N SER A 109 10.42 35.59 9.37
CA SER A 109 9.05 36.02 9.08
C SER A 109 8.80 37.53 9.29
N ALA A 110 9.84 38.32 9.60
CA ALA A 110 9.67 39.75 9.86
C ALA A 110 9.13 40.54 8.63
N ASN A 111 9.33 39.99 7.43
CA ASN A 111 8.84 40.53 6.17
C ASN A 111 7.58 39.80 5.65
N ASP A 112 6.97 38.94 6.46
CA ASP A 112 5.72 38.29 6.09
C ASP A 112 4.61 39.35 5.91
N ILE A 113 3.79 39.18 4.88
CA ILE A 113 2.71 40.10 4.53
C ILE A 113 1.43 39.30 4.58
N ILE A 114 0.42 39.80 5.28
CA ILE A 114 -0.93 39.22 5.31
C ILE A 114 -1.89 40.24 4.70
N GLY A 115 -2.21 40.04 3.43
CA GLY A 115 -3.21 40.77 2.69
C GLY A 115 -4.37 39.88 2.27
N ASN A 116 -5.48 40.51 1.93
CA ASN A 116 -6.61 39.84 1.32
C ASN A 116 -6.56 40.04 -0.19
N ALA A 117 -6.87 39.00 -0.95
CA ALA A 117 -7.02 39.13 -2.39
C ALA A 117 -8.23 40.01 -2.74
N LYS A 118 -8.15 40.70 -3.87
CA LYS A 118 -9.25 41.57 -4.32
C LYS A 118 -10.40 40.78 -4.94
N SER A 119 -10.08 39.61 -5.50
CA SER A 119 -11.03 38.77 -6.22
C SER A 119 -10.61 37.31 -6.19
N LYS A 120 -11.58 36.41 -6.31
CA LYS A 120 -11.37 34.98 -6.52
C LYS A 120 -10.81 34.74 -7.93
N PRO A 121 -9.58 34.22 -8.09
CA PRO A 121 -8.95 34.05 -9.40
C PRO A 121 -9.58 32.87 -10.14
N LYS A 122 -9.61 32.95 -11.47
CA LYS A 122 -10.07 31.86 -12.33
C LYS A 122 -8.92 30.97 -12.77
N THR A 123 -7.71 31.49 -12.76
CA THR A 123 -6.51 30.80 -13.24
C THR A 123 -5.38 30.96 -12.23
N ILE A 124 -4.63 29.90 -11.99
CA ILE A 124 -3.61 29.88 -10.95
C ILE A 124 -2.35 29.18 -11.43
N GLU A 125 -1.19 29.73 -11.06
CA GLU A 125 0.10 29.06 -11.19
C GLU A 125 0.60 28.63 -9.82
N LEU A 126 0.94 27.36 -9.67
CA LEU A 126 1.57 26.78 -8.49
C LEU A 126 3.03 26.49 -8.81
N ILE A 127 3.93 27.26 -8.21
CA ILE A 127 5.38 27.12 -8.37
C ILE A 127 5.94 26.40 -7.15
N GLY A 128 6.71 25.34 -7.34
CA GLY A 128 7.41 24.68 -6.24
C GLY A 128 8.71 24.04 -6.68
N ASP A 129 9.59 23.79 -5.70
CA ASP A 129 10.74 22.89 -5.87
C ASP A 129 10.43 21.51 -5.26
N ILE A 130 11.29 20.53 -5.54
CA ILE A 130 11.16 19.14 -5.05
C ILE A 130 11.10 19.08 -3.51
N SER A 131 11.79 19.98 -2.82
CA SER A 131 11.92 19.99 -1.36
C SER A 131 10.79 20.76 -0.63
N SER A 132 10.06 21.60 -1.36
CA SER A 132 8.95 22.43 -0.88
C SER A 132 7.85 21.56 -0.27
N GLY A 133 7.67 20.36 -0.80
CA GLY A 133 6.59 19.45 -0.39
C GLY A 133 5.33 19.60 -1.23
N LEU A 134 5.27 20.57 -2.16
CA LEU A 134 4.15 20.73 -3.10
C LEU A 134 3.90 19.44 -3.89
N TYR A 135 4.96 18.71 -4.24
CA TYR A 135 4.92 17.46 -5.00
C TYR A 135 5.02 16.19 -4.12
N LYS A 136 5.28 16.32 -2.81
CA LYS A 136 5.73 15.20 -1.96
C LYS A 136 4.61 14.29 -1.43
N TYR A 137 3.34 14.69 -1.59
CA TYR A 137 2.21 14.09 -0.86
C TYR A 137 1.01 13.68 -1.73
N GLY A 138 1.22 13.31 -2.98
CA GLY A 138 0.11 12.86 -3.82
C GLY A 138 0.53 11.84 -4.86
N GLU A 139 -0.45 11.09 -5.33
CA GLU A 139 -0.35 10.35 -6.58
C GLU A 139 -0.04 11.36 -7.69
N GLU A 140 1.14 11.26 -8.27
CA GLU A 140 1.56 12.15 -9.33
C GLU A 140 0.72 11.87 -10.59
N VAL A 141 -0.16 12.81 -10.93
CA VAL A 141 -0.95 12.77 -12.16
C VAL A 141 -0.33 13.72 -13.18
N GLY A 142 -0.12 13.25 -14.41
CA GLY A 142 0.35 14.08 -15.50
C GLY A 142 1.86 13.99 -15.78
N ASP A 143 2.51 15.11 -16.10
CA ASP A 143 3.92 15.13 -16.46
C ASP A 143 4.79 14.87 -15.21
N LYS A 144 5.68 13.88 -15.29
CA LYS A 144 6.56 13.48 -14.18
C LYS A 144 7.46 14.60 -13.64
N ARG A 145 7.69 15.66 -14.42
CA ARG A 145 8.56 16.78 -14.04
C ARG A 145 7.80 17.89 -13.31
N ALA A 146 6.50 18.02 -13.58
CA ALA A 146 5.62 18.99 -12.95
C ALA A 146 4.22 18.37 -12.79
N PRO A 147 4.06 17.36 -11.92
CA PRO A 147 2.79 16.65 -11.78
C PRO A 147 1.72 17.58 -11.20
N CYS A 148 0.45 17.24 -11.42
CA CYS A 148 -0.71 17.89 -10.80
C CYS A 148 -0.97 17.23 -9.43
N PRO A 149 -0.48 17.80 -8.31
CA PRO A 149 -0.66 17.24 -6.98
C PRO A 149 -2.13 17.30 -6.53
N GLU A 150 -2.41 16.76 -5.34
CA GLU A 150 -3.75 16.78 -4.75
C GLU A 150 -4.40 18.17 -4.75
N ILE A 151 -3.67 19.24 -4.43
CA ILE A 151 -4.22 20.59 -4.43
C ILE A 151 -4.66 21.05 -5.83
N CYS A 152 -3.88 20.73 -6.87
CA CYS A 152 -4.22 21.00 -8.26
C CYS A 152 -5.49 20.23 -8.66
N ARG A 153 -5.57 18.94 -8.31
CA ARG A 153 -6.75 18.10 -8.56
C ARG A 153 -8.00 18.65 -7.88
N ARG A 154 -7.91 19.02 -6.60
CA ARG A 154 -9.04 19.58 -5.82
C ARG A 154 -9.54 20.90 -6.41
N LEU A 155 -8.64 21.78 -6.86
CA LEU A 155 -9.01 23.03 -7.51
C LEU A 155 -9.74 22.81 -8.84
N LEU A 156 -9.22 21.90 -9.68
CA LEU A 156 -9.80 21.58 -10.98
C LEU A 156 -11.14 20.84 -10.86
N PHE A 157 -11.19 19.73 -10.14
CA PHE A 157 -12.43 18.96 -9.96
C PHE A 157 -13.47 19.70 -9.11
N GLY A 158 -13.04 20.59 -8.20
CA GLY A 158 -13.94 21.49 -7.50
C GLY A 158 -14.60 22.54 -8.40
N GLY A 159 -14.08 22.75 -9.62
CA GLY A 159 -14.52 23.83 -10.51
C GLY A 159 -14.18 25.22 -9.95
N GLU A 160 -13.20 25.28 -9.05
CA GLU A 160 -12.78 26.53 -8.40
C GLU A 160 -11.95 27.40 -9.36
N VAL A 161 -11.25 26.76 -10.30
CA VAL A 161 -10.42 27.39 -11.32
C VAL A 161 -10.64 26.72 -12.68
N GLU A 162 -10.46 27.48 -13.75
CA GLU A 162 -10.54 27.03 -15.14
C GLU A 162 -9.31 26.20 -15.53
N TRP A 163 -8.11 26.61 -15.07
CA TRP A 163 -6.87 25.86 -15.23
C TRP A 163 -5.84 26.16 -14.13
N VAL A 164 -4.90 25.22 -13.96
CA VAL A 164 -3.77 25.29 -13.02
C VAL A 164 -2.47 25.09 -13.79
N ARG A 165 -1.56 26.07 -13.75
CA ARG A 165 -0.18 25.90 -14.24
C ARG A 165 0.68 25.36 -13.13
N MET A 166 1.28 24.19 -13.34
CA MET A 166 2.29 23.66 -12.43
C MET A 166 3.67 24.04 -12.96
N THR A 167 4.45 24.74 -12.13
CA THR A 167 5.82 25.12 -12.45
C THR A 167 6.78 24.48 -11.47
N SER A 168 7.53 23.49 -11.95
CA SER A 168 8.58 22.84 -11.18
C SER A 168 9.88 23.59 -11.42
N VAL A 169 10.39 24.23 -10.37
CA VAL A 169 11.69 24.88 -10.42
C VAL A 169 12.78 23.92 -9.96
N PRO A 170 13.93 23.91 -10.64
CA PRO A 170 15.09 23.14 -10.20
C PRO A 170 15.51 23.59 -8.80
N GLN A 171 15.98 22.64 -8.01
CA GLN A 171 16.54 22.92 -6.70
C GLN A 171 17.70 23.92 -6.80
N VAL A 172 17.75 24.86 -5.86
CA VAL A 172 18.81 25.86 -5.77
C VAL A 172 19.86 25.35 -4.77
N ASP A 173 20.88 24.64 -5.27
CA ASP A 173 21.99 24.18 -4.44
C ASP A 173 23.14 25.18 -4.47
N ALA A 174 23.59 25.64 -3.31
CA ALA A 174 24.66 26.64 -3.15
C ALA A 174 24.49 27.92 -4.02
N GLY A 175 23.26 28.35 -4.29
CA GLY A 175 22.97 29.52 -5.13
C GLY A 175 23.05 29.25 -6.63
N ARG A 176 23.23 27.99 -7.06
CA ARG A 176 23.18 27.57 -8.46
C ARG A 176 21.89 26.78 -8.72
N ARG A 177 21.15 27.15 -9.77
CA ARG A 177 19.99 26.40 -10.25
C ARG A 177 20.47 25.23 -11.09
N HIS A 178 20.16 24.00 -10.68
CA HIS A 178 20.53 22.80 -11.41
C HIS A 178 19.35 22.26 -12.23
N GLY A 179 19.32 22.61 -13.52
CA GLY A 179 18.35 22.07 -14.48
C GLY A 179 17.40 23.13 -15.03
N PRO A 180 16.58 22.78 -16.04
CA PRO A 180 15.58 23.66 -16.59
C PRO A 180 14.34 23.74 -15.68
N THR A 181 13.62 24.86 -15.76
CA THR A 181 12.27 24.99 -15.18
C THR A 181 11.27 24.31 -16.11
N PHE A 182 10.35 23.53 -15.55
CA PHE A 182 9.30 22.84 -16.31
C PHE A 182 7.94 23.42 -15.97
N GLN A 183 7.14 23.70 -17.00
CA GLN A 183 5.81 24.28 -16.85
C GLN A 183 4.81 23.47 -17.65
N VAL A 184 3.68 23.13 -17.02
CA VAL A 184 2.57 22.39 -17.64
C VAL A 184 1.26 23.01 -17.20
N ASP A 185 0.37 23.27 -18.15
CA ASP A 185 -0.97 23.76 -17.88
C ASP A 185 -1.91 22.56 -17.77
N TYR A 186 -2.63 22.46 -16.65
CA TYR A 186 -3.64 21.44 -16.41
C TYR A 186 -5.02 22.07 -16.41
N ARG A 187 -5.95 21.45 -17.13
CA ARG A 187 -7.36 21.85 -17.13
C ARG A 187 -8.28 20.65 -17.17
N LEU A 188 -9.53 20.86 -16.81
CA LEU A 188 -10.54 19.81 -16.87
C LEU A 188 -11.29 19.90 -18.21
N GLU A 189 -11.36 18.80 -18.95
CA GLU A 189 -12.20 18.66 -20.13
C GLU A 189 -13.08 17.44 -20.01
N HIS A 190 -14.32 17.54 -20.49
CA HIS A 190 -15.18 16.39 -20.61
C HIS A 190 -14.86 15.62 -21.90
N ARG A 191 -14.46 14.35 -21.80
CA ARG A 191 -14.18 13.46 -22.93
C ARG A 191 -14.82 12.09 -22.70
N GLU A 192 -15.11 11.36 -23.78
CA GLU A 192 -15.63 9.98 -23.67
C GLU A 192 -14.59 9.01 -23.08
N SER A 193 -13.31 9.28 -23.36
CA SER A 193 -12.18 8.50 -22.84
C SER A 193 -11.06 9.45 -22.42
N CYS A 194 -10.57 9.26 -21.19
CA CYS A 194 -9.50 10.08 -20.64
C CYS A 194 -8.12 9.56 -21.09
N PRO A 195 -7.17 10.46 -21.38
CA PRO A 195 -5.79 10.06 -21.59
C PRO A 195 -5.27 9.36 -20.33
N GLN A 196 -4.42 8.35 -20.52
CA GLN A 196 -3.82 7.59 -19.42
C GLN A 196 -2.76 8.43 -18.71
N LEU A 197 -3.20 9.33 -17.81
CA LEU A 197 -2.34 10.18 -16.99
C LEU A 197 -1.99 9.57 -15.64
N TYR A 198 -2.64 8.46 -15.30
CA TYR A 198 -2.41 7.71 -14.08
C TYR A 198 -1.62 6.45 -14.42
N PRO A 199 -0.45 6.23 -13.82
CA PRO A 199 0.26 4.97 -13.95
C PRO A 199 -0.65 3.80 -13.51
N THR A 200 -0.61 2.69 -14.24
CA THR A 200 -1.38 1.49 -13.88
C THR A 200 -1.02 1.04 -12.46
N GLY A 201 -2.03 0.85 -11.61
CA GLY A 201 -1.85 0.45 -10.20
C GLY A 201 -1.64 1.60 -9.20
N THR A 202 -1.71 2.85 -9.64
CA THR A 202 -1.79 4.01 -8.74
C THR A 202 -3.13 3.99 -8.01
N ASP A 203 -3.15 4.25 -6.69
CA ASP A 203 -4.36 4.05 -5.87
C ASP A 203 -5.52 4.92 -6.33
N ILE A 204 -5.40 6.21 -6.54
CA ILE A 204 -6.49 7.15 -6.91
C ILE A 204 -7.65 7.14 -5.93
N ASP A 205 -7.80 8.27 -5.22
CA ASP A 205 -9.00 8.55 -4.43
C ASP A 205 -10.27 8.24 -5.23
N LYS A 206 -11.17 7.47 -4.61
CA LYS A 206 -12.40 6.98 -5.24
C LYS A 206 -13.18 8.10 -5.94
N ALA A 207 -13.27 9.29 -5.35
CA ALA A 207 -14.01 10.39 -5.93
C ALA A 207 -13.38 10.94 -7.21
N VAL A 208 -12.04 11.00 -7.25
CA VAL A 208 -11.31 11.39 -8.47
C VAL A 208 -11.53 10.34 -9.55
N ARG A 209 -11.34 9.07 -9.21
CA ARG A 209 -11.49 7.95 -10.15
C ARG A 209 -12.89 7.90 -10.74
N ASP A 210 -13.91 8.06 -9.91
CA ASP A 210 -15.31 8.02 -10.33
C ASP A 210 -15.60 9.17 -11.33
N ARG A 211 -15.08 10.39 -11.08
CA ARG A 211 -15.18 11.52 -12.02
C ARG A 211 -14.43 11.31 -13.33
N VAL A 212 -13.21 10.77 -13.27
CA VAL A 212 -12.41 10.43 -14.46
C VAL A 212 -13.15 9.38 -15.30
N ALA A 213 -13.72 8.36 -14.67
CA ALA A 213 -14.53 7.36 -15.35
C ALA A 213 -15.82 7.97 -15.96
N GLY A 214 -16.35 9.03 -15.34
CA GLY A 214 -17.45 9.85 -15.85
C GLY A 214 -17.11 10.75 -17.02
N GLY A 215 -15.84 10.81 -17.43
CA GLY A 215 -15.36 11.61 -18.55
C GLY A 215 -14.76 12.95 -18.17
N ASP A 216 -14.70 13.30 -16.88
CA ASP A 216 -14.03 14.53 -16.43
C ASP A 216 -12.52 14.30 -16.39
N CYS A 217 -11.86 14.60 -17.51
CA CYS A 217 -10.46 14.30 -17.74
C CYS A 217 -9.59 15.50 -17.43
N ILE A 218 -8.52 15.28 -16.65
CA ILE A 218 -7.42 16.23 -16.60
C ILE A 218 -6.69 16.15 -17.95
N VAL A 219 -6.51 17.30 -18.60
CA VAL A 219 -5.76 17.44 -19.84
C VAL A 219 -4.55 18.30 -19.55
N MET A 220 -3.41 17.87 -20.07
CA MET A 220 -2.16 18.62 -20.02
C MET A 220 -1.94 19.35 -21.34
N ASP A 221 -1.59 20.62 -21.26
CA ASP A 221 -1.15 21.43 -22.39
C ASP A 221 0.25 21.99 -22.09
N VAL A 222 1.02 22.24 -23.15
CA VAL A 222 2.28 22.98 -23.03
C VAL A 222 1.94 24.38 -22.51
N ALA A 223 2.66 24.85 -21.49
CA ALA A 223 2.38 26.12 -20.85
C ALA A 223 2.20 27.25 -21.88
N GLY A 224 0.98 27.79 -21.93
CA GLY A 224 0.61 28.81 -22.90
C GLY A 224 1.16 30.19 -22.55
N ALA A 225 1.14 31.11 -23.51
CA ALA A 225 1.53 32.51 -23.29
C ALA A 225 0.57 33.29 -22.36
N ALA A 226 -0.59 32.71 -22.02
CA ALA A 226 -1.54 33.31 -21.10
C ALA A 226 -0.91 33.47 -19.70
N LYS A 227 -1.05 34.66 -19.13
CA LYS A 227 -0.61 34.96 -17.76
C LYS A 227 -1.70 34.50 -16.77
N PRO A 228 -1.37 33.72 -15.73
CA PRO A 228 -2.34 33.35 -14.68
C PRO A 228 -2.84 34.59 -13.94
N ASP A 229 -4.03 34.54 -13.35
CA ASP A 229 -4.56 35.60 -12.50
C ASP A 229 -3.76 35.72 -11.20
N VAL A 230 -3.31 34.58 -10.67
CA VAL A 230 -2.51 34.48 -9.46
C VAL A 230 -1.36 33.50 -9.63
N THR A 231 -0.19 33.88 -9.11
CA THR A 231 0.96 32.99 -8.96
C THR A 231 1.19 32.74 -7.48
N MET A 232 1.16 31.47 -7.07
CA MET A 232 1.55 31.00 -5.74
C MET A 232 2.88 30.27 -5.84
N SER A 233 3.93 30.83 -5.26
CA SER A 233 5.25 30.20 -5.19
C SER A 233 5.53 29.68 -3.80
N PHE A 234 5.84 28.39 -3.69
CA PHE A 234 6.25 27.73 -2.47
C PHE A 234 7.66 27.18 -2.62
N LEU A 235 8.63 27.99 -2.22
CA LEU A 235 10.04 27.76 -2.49
C LEU A 235 10.80 27.52 -1.18
N THR A 236 11.73 26.60 -1.23
CA THR A 236 12.64 26.30 -0.14
C THR A 236 13.83 27.25 -0.21
N LEU A 237 13.85 28.23 0.69
CA LEU A 237 14.94 29.20 0.81
C LEU A 237 16.20 28.58 1.42
N TYR A 238 16.00 27.60 2.31
CA TYR A 238 17.09 26.90 2.98
C TYR A 238 16.70 25.46 3.30
N ARG A 239 17.62 24.53 3.09
CA ARG A 239 17.54 23.15 3.58
C ARG A 239 18.91 22.65 4.01
N LYS A 240 18.97 22.05 5.19
CA LYS A 240 20.22 21.61 5.83
C LYS A 240 21.03 20.60 5.00
N GLN A 241 20.36 19.71 4.26
CA GLN A 241 21.01 18.69 3.42
C GLN A 241 21.71 19.30 2.19
N GLU A 242 21.25 20.46 1.73
CA GLU A 242 21.62 21.07 0.45
C GLU A 242 22.59 22.24 0.65
N HIS A 243 22.51 22.90 1.82
CA HIS A 243 23.36 24.03 2.21
C HIS A 243 24.04 23.78 3.56
N PRO A 244 25.21 23.11 3.60
CA PRO A 244 25.93 22.84 4.85
C PRO A 244 26.59 24.09 5.45
N ARG A 245 26.75 25.17 4.67
CA ARG A 245 27.11 26.50 5.21
C ARG A 245 25.91 27.03 5.99
N ARG A 246 25.88 26.66 7.27
CA ARG A 246 24.87 27.03 8.27
C ARG A 246 24.46 28.51 8.10
N PRO A 247 23.17 28.88 8.13
CA PRO A 247 22.84 30.17 8.71
C PRO A 247 23.49 30.16 10.09
N VAL A 248 24.40 31.12 10.35
CA VAL A 248 25.29 31.09 11.52
C VAL A 248 24.47 31.01 12.80
N THR A 249 24.21 29.79 13.25
CA THR A 249 23.64 29.49 14.55
C THR A 249 24.66 28.56 15.19
N ASP A 250 25.55 29.13 16.01
CA ASP A 250 26.42 28.41 16.94
C ASP A 250 25.60 27.72 18.06
N ARG A 251 24.43 27.18 17.73
CA ARG A 251 23.37 26.84 18.68
C ARG A 251 23.02 25.35 18.62
N PRO A 252 22.59 24.76 19.76
CA PRO A 252 22.24 23.34 19.85
C PRO A 252 20.99 22.92 19.05
N SER A 253 20.20 23.87 18.54
CA SER A 253 19.06 23.62 17.64
C SER A 253 19.52 23.51 16.19
N THR A 254 18.97 22.58 15.41
CA THR A 254 19.16 22.59 13.94
C THR A 254 17.93 23.10 13.23
N ILE A 255 18.10 24.11 12.39
CA ILE A 255 17.10 24.48 11.38
C ILE A 255 17.20 23.44 10.27
N GLU A 256 16.09 22.75 9.98
CA GLU A 256 16.04 21.73 8.93
C GLU A 256 15.68 22.36 7.59
N SER A 257 14.67 23.24 7.57
CA SER A 257 14.30 23.98 6.38
C SER A 257 13.62 25.32 6.68
N VAL A 258 13.77 26.26 5.75
CA VAL A 258 13.02 27.51 5.67
C VAL A 258 12.36 27.55 4.30
N LYS A 259 11.06 27.77 4.27
CA LYS A 259 10.25 27.81 3.05
C LYS A 259 9.47 29.12 3.03
N GLU A 260 9.39 29.74 1.87
CA GLU A 260 8.57 30.93 1.64
C GLU A 260 7.40 30.53 0.75
N LEU A 261 6.18 30.81 1.23
CA LEU A 261 5.00 30.85 0.40
C LEU A 261 4.71 32.31 0.04
N ARG A 262 4.67 32.60 -1.25
CA ARG A 262 4.38 33.93 -1.77
C ARG A 262 3.22 33.85 -2.75
N VAL A 263 2.26 34.76 -2.62
CA VAL A 263 1.07 34.86 -3.46
C VAL A 263 1.05 36.23 -4.12
N GLU A 264 1.08 36.24 -5.45
CA GLU A 264 1.11 37.45 -6.28
C GLU A 264 -0.09 37.45 -7.22
N GLU A 265 -0.86 38.55 -7.21
CA GLU A 265 -1.90 38.80 -8.21
C GLU A 265 -1.27 39.41 -9.47
N SER A 266 -1.69 38.95 -10.64
CA SER A 266 -1.16 39.42 -11.91
C SER A 266 -1.40 40.91 -12.18
N SER A 267 -2.43 41.46 -11.52
CA SER A 267 -2.87 42.86 -11.57
C SER A 267 -2.16 43.79 -10.57
N SER A 268 -1.38 43.23 -9.65
CA SER A 268 -0.72 43.98 -8.57
C SER A 268 0.79 43.72 -8.55
N PRO A 269 1.64 44.75 -8.49
CA PRO A 269 3.08 44.56 -8.33
C PRO A 269 3.47 44.16 -6.90
N THR A 270 2.58 44.34 -5.93
CA THR A 270 2.81 43.95 -4.53
C THR A 270 2.20 42.59 -4.23
N PRO A 271 2.93 41.68 -3.56
CA PRO A 271 2.40 40.38 -3.16
C PRO A 271 1.25 40.54 -2.17
N VAL A 272 0.22 39.71 -2.33
CA VAL A 272 -0.95 39.65 -1.45
C VAL A 272 -0.60 38.95 -0.14
N LEU A 273 0.21 37.90 -0.22
CA LEU A 273 0.63 37.12 0.95
C LEU A 273 2.10 36.76 0.80
N ILE A 274 2.87 36.95 1.86
CA ILE A 274 4.18 36.33 2.06
C ILE A 274 4.12 35.64 3.41
N ARG A 275 4.41 34.34 3.44
CA ARG A 275 4.45 33.56 4.67
C ARG A 275 5.68 32.67 4.70
N THR A 276 6.49 32.82 5.74
CA THR A 276 7.69 32.01 5.94
C THR A 276 7.40 30.88 6.90
N GLN A 277 7.52 29.64 6.42
CA GLN A 277 7.49 28.43 7.25
C GLN A 277 8.92 28.05 7.66
N THR A 278 9.13 27.81 8.95
CA THR A 278 10.42 27.33 9.48
C THR A 278 10.23 25.98 10.15
N THR A 279 10.95 24.96 9.70
CA THR A 279 11.01 23.65 10.34
C THR A 279 12.37 23.48 11.01
N ALA A 280 12.37 23.11 12.29
CA ALA A 280 13.57 22.94 13.08
C ALA A 280 13.45 21.77 14.06
N ASN A 281 14.61 21.30 14.51
CA ASN A 281 14.78 20.22 15.47
C ASN A 281 15.46 20.76 16.74
N PRO A 282 14.73 21.48 17.62
CA PRO A 282 15.22 21.82 18.95
C PRO A 282 15.46 20.57 19.81
N ILE A 283 16.15 20.76 20.92
CA ILE A 283 16.31 19.72 21.93
C ILE A 283 14.94 19.37 22.53
N ALA A 284 14.69 18.08 22.71
CA ALA A 284 13.46 17.55 23.26
C ALA A 284 13.20 18.04 24.71
N LEU A 285 11.92 18.02 25.10
CA LEU A 285 11.46 18.29 26.46
C LEU A 285 10.65 17.08 26.96
N PRO A 286 11.08 16.39 28.03
CA PRO A 286 12.30 16.63 28.80
C PRO A 286 13.59 16.32 28.01
N PHE A 287 14.72 16.85 28.47
CA PHE A 287 16.05 16.60 27.90
C PHE A 287 16.37 15.11 27.93
N TYR A 288 16.76 14.53 26.81
CA TYR A 288 17.24 13.15 26.78
C TYR A 288 18.40 13.02 25.79
N ILE A 289 19.26 12.05 26.06
CA ILE A 289 20.36 11.59 25.21
C ILE A 289 19.99 10.17 24.78
N GLY A 290 19.79 9.98 23.49
CA GLY A 290 19.45 8.69 22.90
C GLY A 290 20.57 8.18 21.99
N SER A 291 20.23 7.18 21.19
CA SER A 291 21.11 6.52 20.22
C SER A 291 20.48 6.59 18.83
N GLU A 292 21.22 7.06 17.82
CA GLU A 292 20.77 7.02 16.42
C GLU A 292 21.24 5.72 15.76
N PHE A 293 20.27 4.96 15.24
CA PHE A 293 20.52 3.72 14.50
C PHE A 293 20.11 3.92 13.05
N HIS A 294 21.04 3.77 12.11
CA HIS A 294 20.68 3.64 10.70
C HIS A 294 20.67 2.18 10.30
N MET A 295 19.56 1.73 9.71
CA MET A 295 19.40 0.35 9.24
C MET A 295 20.48 -0.11 8.25
N GLN A 296 21.13 0.83 7.54
CA GLN A 296 22.17 0.55 6.55
C GLN A 296 23.61 0.86 7.02
N GLY A 297 23.79 1.51 8.18
CA GLY A 297 25.08 2.13 8.54
C GLY A 297 25.60 1.86 9.96
N GLY A 298 24.86 1.13 10.80
CA GLY A 298 25.26 0.86 12.18
C GLY A 298 24.91 1.99 13.16
N TYR A 299 25.44 1.89 14.38
CA TYR A 299 25.21 2.84 15.48
C TYR A 299 26.13 4.05 15.38
N ASN A 300 25.55 5.26 15.28
CA ASN A 300 26.29 6.52 15.08
C ASN A 300 26.70 7.23 16.39
N GLY A 301 26.54 6.57 17.53
CA GLY A 301 26.88 7.15 18.84
C GLY A 301 25.71 7.89 19.50
N PRO A 302 25.97 8.50 20.67
CA PRO A 302 24.95 9.21 21.43
C PRO A 302 24.51 10.47 20.70
N VAL A 303 23.20 10.67 20.60
CA VAL A 303 22.59 11.86 19.99
C VAL A 303 21.69 12.55 21.00
N LEU A 304 21.70 13.88 20.98
CA LEU A 304 20.72 14.65 21.75
C LEU A 304 19.34 14.40 21.16
N GLY A 305 18.39 14.04 22.02
CA GLY A 305 16.99 13.91 21.67
C GLY A 305 16.46 15.21 21.08
N ARG A 306 15.83 15.12 19.92
CA ARG A 306 15.27 16.27 19.20
C ARG A 306 13.85 15.97 18.78
N VAL A 307 13.04 17.01 18.74
CA VAL A 307 11.64 16.94 18.29
C VAL A 307 11.47 17.94 17.17
N GLU A 308 10.96 17.48 16.04
CA GLU A 308 10.63 18.36 14.92
C GLU A 308 9.50 19.29 15.31
N ILE A 309 9.71 20.59 15.11
CA ILE A 309 8.68 21.62 15.26
C ILE A 309 8.64 22.47 13.99
N THR A 310 7.43 22.85 13.59
CA THR A 310 7.19 23.74 12.46
C THR A 310 6.53 25.02 12.97
N HIS A 311 7.19 26.15 12.76
CA HIS A 311 6.64 27.48 12.99
C HIS A 311 6.00 28.00 11.70
N ASN A 312 4.86 28.68 11.84
CA ASN A 312 4.10 29.28 10.74
C ASN A 312 3.85 28.27 9.60
N SER A 313 3.32 27.10 9.95
CA SER A 313 2.98 26.07 8.95
C SER A 313 2.07 26.66 7.86
N SER A 314 2.47 26.45 6.61
CA SER A 314 1.73 26.89 5.43
C SER A 314 0.91 25.73 4.90
N ASP A 315 -0.37 25.68 5.25
CA ASP A 315 -1.33 24.81 4.60
C ASP A 315 -1.90 25.53 3.38
N MET A 316 -1.55 25.04 2.18
CA MET A 316 -2.00 25.66 0.93
C MET A 316 -3.52 25.66 0.78
N ALA A 317 -4.21 24.60 1.21
CA ALA A 317 -5.66 24.52 1.12
C ALA A 317 -6.31 25.56 2.03
N LEU A 318 -5.78 25.71 3.24
CA LEU A 318 -6.21 26.75 4.17
C LEU A 318 -5.99 28.15 3.60
N ILE A 319 -4.83 28.40 3.01
CA ILE A 319 -4.46 29.72 2.46
C ILE A 319 -5.30 30.04 1.22
N LEU A 320 -5.53 29.09 0.33
CA LEU A 320 -6.43 29.24 -0.81
C LEU A 320 -7.86 29.59 -0.35
N ARG A 321 -8.32 28.96 0.74
CA ARG A 321 -9.63 29.25 1.34
C ARG A 321 -9.68 30.63 2.00
N GLU A 322 -8.71 30.98 2.83
CA GLU A 322 -8.70 32.24 3.59
C GLU A 322 -8.42 33.45 2.69
N THR A 323 -7.52 33.32 1.72
CA THR A 323 -7.13 34.43 0.84
C THR A 323 -8.11 34.64 -0.31
N PHE A 324 -8.64 33.57 -0.90
CA PHE A 324 -9.47 33.66 -2.12
C PHE A 324 -10.92 33.14 -1.97
N GLY A 325 -11.27 32.56 -0.82
CA GLY A 325 -12.59 31.95 -0.63
C GLY A 325 -12.79 30.65 -1.42
N PHE A 326 -11.71 29.94 -1.77
CA PHE A 326 -11.81 28.66 -2.46
C PHE A 326 -12.37 27.54 -1.56
N ILE A 327 -13.23 26.70 -2.14
CA ILE A 327 -13.71 25.48 -1.48
C ILE A 327 -12.75 24.33 -1.82
N VAL A 328 -11.59 24.31 -1.15
CA VAL A 328 -10.61 23.23 -1.30
C VAL A 328 -11.00 22.00 -0.46
N ALA A 329 -12.21 21.51 -0.68
CA ALA A 329 -12.72 20.31 -0.02
C ALA A 329 -12.15 19.04 -0.67
N PRO A 330 -12.16 17.89 0.04
CA PRO A 330 -12.04 16.60 -0.62
C PRO A 330 -13.06 16.49 -1.75
N ILE A 331 -12.64 15.90 -2.87
CA ILE A 331 -13.51 15.69 -4.02
C ILE A 331 -14.63 14.77 -3.56
N GLN A 332 -15.88 15.19 -3.77
CA GLN A 332 -17.03 14.41 -3.32
C GLN A 332 -17.21 13.20 -4.24
N PRO A 333 -17.31 11.98 -3.69
CA PRO A 333 -17.58 10.80 -4.49
C PRO A 333 -18.97 10.91 -5.12
N PHE A 334 -19.17 10.22 -6.24
CA PHE A 334 -20.50 10.08 -6.82
C PHE A 334 -21.44 9.42 -5.80
N SER A 335 -22.71 9.86 -5.79
CA SER A 335 -23.73 9.16 -5.02
C SER A 335 -23.89 7.74 -5.57
N LYS A 336 -24.46 6.81 -4.80
CA LYS A 336 -24.69 5.44 -5.30
C LYS A 336 -25.53 5.40 -6.58
N ASP A 337 -26.52 6.29 -6.68
CA ASP A 337 -27.35 6.42 -7.87
C ASP A 337 -26.56 6.95 -9.07
N ASP A 338 -25.61 7.85 -8.83
CA ASP A 338 -24.71 8.36 -9.86
C ASP A 338 -23.70 7.30 -10.31
N VAL A 339 -23.20 6.46 -9.40
CA VAL A 339 -22.35 5.31 -9.74
C VAL A 339 -23.10 4.31 -10.62
N ALA A 340 -24.36 4.00 -10.31
CA ALA A 340 -25.17 3.10 -11.14
C ALA A 340 -25.39 3.67 -12.55
N LYS A 341 -25.73 4.97 -12.66
CA LYS A 341 -25.88 5.66 -13.95
C LYS A 341 -24.55 5.71 -14.72
N LEU A 342 -23.45 5.95 -14.03
CA LEU A 342 -22.11 5.96 -14.60
C LEU A 342 -21.74 4.59 -15.17
N THR A 343 -21.98 3.54 -14.41
CA THR A 343 -21.79 2.16 -14.83
C THR A 343 -22.60 1.82 -16.10
N ASP A 344 -23.89 2.19 -16.13
CA ASP A 344 -24.71 1.99 -17.33
C ASP A 344 -24.16 2.80 -18.52
N ARG A 345 -23.68 4.03 -18.28
CA ARG A 345 -23.02 4.85 -19.31
C ARG A 345 -21.75 4.18 -19.85
N ILE A 346 -20.87 3.67 -18.98
CA ILE A 346 -19.62 2.98 -19.36
C ILE A 346 -19.94 1.77 -20.26
N LEU A 347 -20.89 0.93 -19.84
CA LEU A 347 -21.28 -0.26 -20.62
C LEU A 347 -21.97 0.10 -21.95
N SER A 348 -22.60 1.28 -22.03
CA SER A 348 -23.25 1.77 -23.26
C SER A 348 -22.28 2.38 -24.28
N LEU A 349 -21.01 2.63 -23.92
CA LEU A 349 -20.02 3.19 -24.85
C LEU A 349 -19.84 2.27 -26.07
N PRO A 350 -19.91 2.77 -27.32
CA PRO A 350 -19.76 1.94 -28.51
C PRO A 350 -18.39 1.25 -28.57
N PRO A 351 -18.32 -0.09 -28.74
CA PRO A 351 -17.04 -0.81 -28.80
C PRO A 351 -16.14 -0.35 -29.96
N ASP A 352 -16.72 0.10 -31.07
CA ASP A 352 -15.98 0.55 -32.26
C ASP A 352 -15.16 1.83 -32.01
N THR A 353 -15.68 2.75 -31.20
CA THR A 353 -14.98 3.99 -30.84
C THR A 353 -14.19 3.85 -29.54
N ASN A 354 -14.56 2.88 -28.69
CA ASN A 354 -13.95 2.62 -27.39
C ASN A 354 -13.55 1.13 -27.30
N PRO A 355 -12.49 0.68 -28.01
CA PRO A 355 -12.12 -0.74 -28.09
C PRO A 355 -11.54 -1.32 -26.78
N ALA A 356 -11.21 -0.46 -25.82
CA ALA A 356 -10.77 -0.85 -24.48
C ALA A 356 -11.33 0.14 -23.45
N LEU A 357 -11.63 -0.35 -22.24
CA LEU A 357 -12.03 0.48 -21.11
C LEU A 357 -10.78 0.86 -20.30
N SER A 358 -10.72 2.12 -19.88
CA SER A 358 -9.67 2.59 -18.97
C SER A 358 -9.70 1.83 -17.64
N SER A 359 -8.56 1.76 -16.94
CA SER A 359 -8.49 1.11 -15.63
C SER A 359 -9.45 1.75 -14.62
N GLN A 360 -9.67 3.07 -14.68
CA GLN A 360 -10.62 3.79 -13.83
C GLN A 360 -12.06 3.36 -14.12
N GLN A 361 -12.46 3.24 -15.40
CA GLN A 361 -13.78 2.75 -15.77
C GLN A 361 -14.00 1.31 -15.28
N GLN A 362 -13.02 0.42 -15.49
CA GLN A 362 -13.11 -0.97 -15.01
C GLN A 362 -13.17 -1.06 -13.48
N GLN A 363 -12.46 -0.20 -12.75
CA GLN A 363 -12.57 -0.13 -11.29
C GLN A 363 -13.96 0.34 -10.81
N VAL A 364 -14.58 1.31 -11.50
CA VAL A 364 -15.98 1.71 -11.20
C VAL A 364 -16.94 0.54 -11.40
N LEU A 365 -16.78 -0.21 -12.51
CA LEU A 365 -17.57 -1.43 -12.76
C LEU A 365 -17.34 -2.49 -11.67
N ALA A 366 -16.08 -2.67 -11.23
CA ALA A 366 -15.73 -3.62 -10.18
C ALA A 366 -16.37 -3.25 -8.83
N ASP A 367 -16.37 -1.96 -8.48
CA ASP A 367 -16.96 -1.46 -7.23
C ASP A 367 -18.48 -1.64 -7.23
N ASP A 368 -19.18 -1.24 -8.31
CA ASP A 368 -20.64 -1.42 -8.41
C ASP A 368 -21.01 -2.91 -8.41
N LEU A 369 -20.26 -3.73 -9.15
CA LEU A 369 -20.46 -5.18 -9.16
C LEU A 369 -20.27 -5.76 -7.75
N LYS A 370 -19.21 -5.40 -7.05
CA LYS A 370 -18.92 -5.86 -5.69
C LYS A 370 -20.04 -5.50 -4.71
N ASP A 371 -20.57 -4.29 -4.79
CA ASP A 371 -21.68 -3.85 -3.94
C ASP A 371 -22.98 -4.60 -4.25
N ARG A 372 -23.23 -4.94 -5.52
CA ARG A 372 -24.37 -5.78 -5.92
C ARG A 372 -24.25 -7.22 -5.45
N VAL A 373 -23.07 -7.82 -5.61
CA VAL A 373 -22.87 -9.26 -5.31
C VAL A 373 -22.73 -9.56 -3.82
N ARG A 374 -22.47 -8.55 -2.99
CA ARG A 374 -22.46 -8.68 -1.52
C ARG A 374 -23.86 -8.82 -0.89
N LYS A 375 -24.93 -8.61 -1.66
CA LYS A 375 -26.30 -8.80 -1.18
C LYS A 375 -26.52 -10.28 -0.85
N PHE A 376 -27.29 -10.55 0.21
CA PHE A 376 -27.61 -11.94 0.61
C PHE A 376 -28.31 -12.74 -0.50
N ARG A 377 -29.02 -12.06 -1.40
CA ARG A 377 -29.68 -12.66 -2.56
C ARG A 377 -29.62 -11.71 -3.74
N LEU A 378 -29.19 -12.20 -4.89
CA LEU A 378 -29.11 -11.42 -6.12
C LEU A 378 -30.50 -11.18 -6.69
N THR A 379 -30.80 -9.96 -7.12
CA THR A 379 -32.02 -9.67 -7.87
C THR A 379 -31.86 -10.06 -9.35
N SER A 380 -32.94 -10.14 -10.13
CA SER A 380 -32.82 -10.35 -11.58
C SER A 380 -32.00 -9.24 -12.25
N ALA A 381 -32.15 -7.99 -11.80
CA ALA A 381 -31.35 -6.86 -12.28
C ALA A 381 -29.86 -7.00 -11.98
N ASP A 382 -29.48 -7.60 -10.83
CA ASP A 382 -28.08 -7.87 -10.50
C ASP A 382 -27.50 -8.97 -11.42
N ILE A 383 -28.29 -9.97 -11.79
CA ILE A 383 -27.90 -11.02 -12.75
C ILE A 383 -27.74 -10.44 -14.15
N ASP A 384 -28.72 -9.67 -14.61
CA ASP A 384 -28.66 -9.01 -15.92
C ASP A 384 -27.44 -8.09 -16.01
N PHE A 385 -27.06 -7.43 -14.90
CA PHE A 385 -25.84 -6.65 -14.81
C PHE A 385 -24.56 -7.49 -14.99
N VAL A 386 -24.45 -8.63 -14.30
CA VAL A 386 -23.31 -9.57 -14.48
C VAL A 386 -23.26 -10.09 -15.93
N MET A 387 -24.42 -10.39 -16.53
CA MET A 387 -24.49 -10.85 -17.92
C MET A 387 -24.01 -9.78 -18.90
N ARG A 388 -24.41 -8.51 -18.71
CA ARG A 388 -23.92 -7.37 -19.50
C ARG A 388 -22.41 -7.20 -19.37
N ILE A 389 -21.85 -7.34 -18.16
CA ILE A 389 -20.39 -7.32 -17.93
C ILE A 389 -19.70 -8.45 -18.70
N LEU A 390 -20.23 -9.68 -18.66
CA LEU A 390 -19.63 -10.81 -19.36
C LEU A 390 -19.70 -10.67 -20.89
N GLN A 391 -20.74 -9.99 -21.41
CA GLN A 391 -20.89 -9.69 -22.84
C GLN A 391 -19.92 -8.61 -23.33
N ASP A 392 -19.47 -7.70 -22.45
CA ASP A 392 -18.56 -6.63 -22.83
C ASP A 392 -17.13 -7.17 -23.03
N SER A 393 -16.70 -7.20 -24.30
CA SER A 393 -15.41 -7.77 -24.69
C SER A 393 -14.19 -6.95 -24.24
N ARG A 394 -14.42 -5.73 -23.73
CA ARG A 394 -13.38 -4.79 -23.31
C ARG A 394 -12.93 -4.99 -21.87
N ILE A 395 -13.72 -5.72 -21.07
CA ILE A 395 -13.47 -5.95 -19.65
C ILE A 395 -12.38 -6.99 -19.43
N SER A 396 -11.39 -6.67 -18.60
CA SER A 396 -10.14 -7.41 -18.55
C SER A 396 -9.47 -7.47 -17.17
N GLU A 397 -10.09 -6.86 -16.15
CA GLU A 397 -9.50 -6.66 -14.82
C GLU A 397 -9.89 -7.75 -13.80
N LEU A 398 -8.91 -8.18 -12.99
CA LEU A 398 -9.11 -9.23 -11.98
C LEU A 398 -10.20 -8.93 -10.95
N PRO A 399 -10.31 -7.71 -10.37
CA PRO A 399 -11.35 -7.40 -9.39
C PRO A 399 -12.77 -7.69 -9.89
N ILE A 400 -13.04 -7.47 -11.18
CA ILE A 400 -14.31 -7.81 -11.81
C ILE A 400 -14.49 -9.32 -11.86
N GLY A 401 -13.49 -10.05 -12.38
CA GLY A 401 -13.53 -11.51 -12.46
C GLY A 401 -13.73 -12.19 -11.09
N ALA A 402 -13.09 -11.68 -10.05
CA ALA A 402 -13.25 -12.18 -8.68
C ALA A 402 -14.67 -11.93 -8.12
N ALA A 403 -15.27 -10.78 -8.44
CA ALA A 403 -16.65 -10.48 -8.03
C ALA A 403 -17.67 -11.36 -8.77
N ILE A 404 -17.47 -11.60 -10.07
CA ILE A 404 -18.26 -12.56 -10.86
C ILE A 404 -18.14 -13.97 -10.27
N GLN A 405 -16.93 -14.41 -9.94
CA GLN A 405 -16.69 -15.71 -9.33
C GLN A 405 -17.44 -15.86 -8.00
N GLY A 406 -17.45 -14.81 -7.16
CA GLY A 406 -18.24 -14.78 -5.92
C GLY A 406 -19.73 -14.99 -6.18
N ALA A 407 -20.31 -14.20 -7.09
CA ALA A 407 -21.73 -14.28 -7.44
C ALA A 407 -22.13 -15.66 -7.97
N ILE A 408 -21.31 -16.23 -8.86
CA ILE A 408 -21.56 -17.54 -9.47
C ILE A 408 -21.42 -18.67 -8.44
N ARG A 409 -20.46 -18.57 -7.52
CA ARG A 409 -20.30 -19.58 -6.47
C ARG A 409 -21.51 -19.63 -5.54
N ASP A 410 -22.10 -18.48 -5.25
CA ASP A 410 -23.21 -18.38 -4.31
C ASP A 410 -24.56 -18.78 -4.95
N GLU A 411 -24.78 -18.49 -6.25
CA GLU A 411 -26.01 -18.82 -6.98
C GLU A 411 -25.78 -19.48 -8.37
N PRO A 412 -25.06 -20.61 -8.49
CA PRO A 412 -24.60 -21.16 -9.78
C PRO A 412 -25.74 -21.51 -10.74
N ALA A 413 -26.87 -22.00 -10.23
CA ALA A 413 -28.03 -22.38 -11.05
C ALA A 413 -28.62 -21.21 -11.85
N ARG A 414 -28.49 -19.96 -11.35
CA ARG A 414 -29.04 -18.79 -12.03
C ARG A 414 -28.11 -18.23 -13.12
N PHE A 415 -26.84 -18.63 -13.09
CA PHE A 415 -25.84 -18.20 -14.06
C PHE A 415 -25.53 -19.27 -15.12
N THR A 416 -26.36 -20.31 -15.27
CA THR A 416 -26.11 -21.36 -16.28
C THR A 416 -26.05 -20.78 -17.70
N LEU A 417 -26.84 -19.75 -18.00
CA LEU A 417 -26.80 -19.03 -19.29
C LEU A 417 -25.49 -18.23 -19.51
N ALA A 418 -24.71 -18.00 -18.45
CA ALA A 418 -23.43 -17.28 -18.52
C ALA A 418 -22.25 -18.18 -18.97
N ILE A 419 -22.42 -19.50 -18.96
CA ILE A 419 -21.37 -20.47 -19.32
C ILE A 419 -20.76 -20.18 -20.71
N PRO A 420 -21.55 -20.08 -21.81
CA PRO A 420 -20.97 -19.78 -23.12
C PRO A 420 -20.22 -18.46 -23.13
N LEU A 421 -20.77 -17.40 -22.50
CA LEU A 421 -20.11 -16.10 -22.42
C LEU A 421 -18.75 -16.18 -21.71
N MET A 422 -18.68 -16.87 -20.57
CA MET A 422 -17.41 -17.04 -19.86
C MET A 422 -16.39 -17.82 -20.70
N LEU A 423 -16.82 -18.86 -21.41
CA LEU A 423 -15.93 -19.62 -22.29
C LEU A 423 -15.44 -18.76 -23.46
N ASP A 424 -16.32 -17.99 -24.09
CA ASP A 424 -15.96 -17.06 -25.16
C ASP A 424 -14.94 -16.02 -24.66
N ARG A 425 -15.11 -15.48 -23.45
CA ARG A 425 -14.16 -14.53 -22.83
C ARG A 425 -12.82 -15.16 -22.46
N ILE A 426 -12.79 -16.46 -22.15
CA ILE A 426 -11.54 -17.19 -21.88
C ILE A 426 -10.81 -17.49 -23.19
N GLU A 427 -11.55 -17.88 -24.24
CA GLU A 427 -11.03 -18.20 -25.58
C GLU A 427 -10.54 -16.94 -26.31
N THR A 428 -11.29 -15.84 -26.20
CA THR A 428 -11.00 -14.55 -26.86
C THR A 428 -10.80 -13.44 -25.81
N PRO A 429 -9.61 -13.36 -25.19
CA PRO A 429 -9.36 -12.34 -24.17
C PRO A 429 -9.33 -10.93 -24.77
N ALA A 430 -9.67 -9.94 -23.94
CA ALA A 430 -9.47 -8.53 -24.31
C ALA A 430 -8.00 -8.26 -24.66
N LEU A 431 -7.74 -7.31 -25.58
CA LEU A 431 -6.41 -6.90 -26.01
C LEU A 431 -5.45 -6.55 -24.84
N GLN A 432 -5.99 -6.08 -23.72
CA GLN A 432 -5.23 -5.68 -22.53
C GLN A 432 -5.43 -6.62 -21.33
N SER A 433 -5.95 -7.83 -21.55
CA SER A 433 -6.21 -8.78 -20.47
C SER A 433 -4.92 -9.22 -19.80
N THR A 434 -4.83 -8.94 -18.51
CA THR A 434 -3.99 -9.74 -17.62
C THR A 434 -4.59 -11.15 -17.59
N GLY A 435 -3.76 -12.20 -17.60
CA GLY A 435 -4.28 -13.58 -17.53
C GLY A 435 -5.21 -13.82 -16.32
N GLN A 436 -5.11 -12.98 -15.29
CA GLN A 436 -5.86 -13.10 -14.05
C GLN A 436 -7.38 -13.04 -14.22
N TYR A 437 -7.93 -12.22 -15.12
CA TYR A 437 -9.37 -12.20 -15.40
C TYR A 437 -9.85 -13.53 -15.98
N ARG A 438 -9.14 -14.06 -16.99
CA ARG A 438 -9.41 -15.39 -17.58
C ARG A 438 -9.37 -16.48 -16.51
N GLY A 439 -8.37 -16.42 -15.63
CA GLY A 439 -8.23 -17.36 -14.52
C GLY A 439 -9.44 -17.32 -13.59
N ALA A 440 -9.92 -16.12 -13.21
CA ALA A 440 -11.11 -15.97 -12.37
C ALA A 440 -12.38 -16.53 -13.04
N LEU A 441 -12.55 -16.32 -14.35
CA LEU A 441 -13.66 -16.92 -15.10
C LEU A 441 -13.55 -18.46 -15.16
N ALA A 442 -12.35 -19.00 -15.41
CA ALA A 442 -12.12 -20.44 -15.36
C ALA A 442 -12.44 -21.03 -13.97
N TRP A 443 -12.06 -20.33 -12.90
CA TRP A 443 -12.43 -20.66 -11.52
C TRP A 443 -13.93 -20.53 -11.24
N SER A 444 -14.65 -19.69 -11.97
CA SER A 444 -16.11 -19.57 -11.84
C SER A 444 -16.81 -20.80 -12.42
N LEU A 445 -16.29 -21.34 -13.52
CA LEU A 445 -16.83 -22.53 -14.17
C LEU A 445 -16.76 -23.80 -13.30
N LEU A 446 -15.88 -23.79 -12.30
CA LEU A 446 -15.76 -24.83 -11.28
C LEU A 446 -16.95 -24.94 -10.30
N ALA A 447 -17.87 -23.97 -10.30
CA ALA A 447 -19.07 -23.98 -9.46
C ALA A 447 -20.27 -24.68 -10.12
N PHE A 448 -20.26 -24.87 -11.45
CA PHE A 448 -21.35 -25.49 -12.18
C PHE A 448 -21.28 -27.02 -12.14
N PRO A 449 -22.43 -27.72 -12.15
CA PRO A 449 -22.47 -29.17 -12.29
C PRO A 449 -21.90 -29.62 -13.65
N ALA A 450 -21.45 -30.87 -13.76
CA ALA A 450 -20.85 -31.40 -14.99
C ALA A 450 -21.85 -31.39 -16.15
N GLU A 451 -23.12 -31.64 -15.84
CA GLU A 451 -24.25 -31.66 -16.77
C GLU A 451 -24.41 -30.33 -17.50
N ALA A 452 -24.20 -29.21 -16.80
CA ALA A 452 -24.32 -27.88 -17.38
C ALA A 452 -23.14 -27.53 -18.31
N LEU A 453 -21.96 -28.13 -18.08
CA LEU A 453 -20.76 -27.88 -18.90
C LEU A 453 -20.63 -28.85 -20.08
N ARG A 454 -21.31 -30.02 -20.02
CA ARG A 454 -21.26 -31.07 -21.05
C ARG A 454 -21.60 -30.56 -22.47
N PRO A 455 -22.57 -29.65 -22.69
CA PRO A 455 -22.84 -29.07 -24.01
C PRO A 455 -21.66 -28.27 -24.59
N HIS A 456 -20.74 -27.79 -23.75
CA HIS A 456 -19.62 -26.93 -24.13
C HIS A 456 -18.27 -27.66 -24.15
N ARG A 457 -18.27 -29.00 -24.08
CA ARG A 457 -17.06 -29.81 -23.96
C ARG A 457 -16.00 -29.51 -25.02
N GLU A 458 -16.41 -29.38 -26.29
CA GLU A 458 -15.49 -29.16 -27.40
C GLU A 458 -14.81 -27.80 -27.31
N GLN A 459 -15.54 -26.78 -26.86
CA GLN A 459 -14.99 -25.45 -26.64
C GLN A 459 -13.99 -25.45 -25.48
N ILE A 460 -14.31 -26.15 -24.39
CA ILE A 460 -13.40 -26.30 -23.25
C ILE A 460 -12.08 -26.97 -23.69
N LEU A 461 -12.15 -28.00 -24.53
CA LEU A 461 -10.95 -28.66 -25.07
C LEU A 461 -10.12 -27.69 -25.92
N ARG A 462 -10.75 -26.98 -26.88
CA ARG A 462 -10.03 -25.98 -27.70
C ARG A 462 -9.34 -24.91 -26.86
N ILE A 463 -10.01 -24.41 -25.81
CA ILE A 463 -9.43 -23.46 -24.87
C ILE A 463 -8.19 -24.04 -24.19
N LEU A 464 -8.25 -25.31 -23.77
CA LEU A 464 -7.14 -25.98 -23.11
C LEU A 464 -6.00 -26.31 -24.07
N ASP A 465 -6.29 -26.61 -25.33
CA ASP A 465 -5.29 -26.89 -26.37
C ASP A 465 -4.51 -25.63 -26.75
N ASN A 466 -5.18 -24.48 -26.76
CA ASN A 466 -4.59 -23.18 -27.05
C ASN A 466 -3.89 -22.53 -25.84
N GLU A 467 -4.00 -23.08 -24.63
CA GLU A 467 -3.41 -22.50 -23.42
C GLU A 467 -1.93 -22.89 -23.24
N GLN A 468 -1.07 -21.88 -23.07
CA GLN A 468 0.37 -22.10 -22.81
C GLN A 468 0.78 -21.83 -21.35
N ASN A 469 0.02 -21.03 -20.60
CA ASN A 469 0.47 -20.44 -19.33
C ASN A 469 -0.25 -20.97 -18.08
N GLY A 470 -1.10 -21.99 -18.21
CA GLY A 470 -1.81 -22.61 -17.08
C GLY A 470 -2.93 -21.75 -16.47
N THR A 471 -3.27 -20.61 -17.07
CA THR A 471 -4.31 -19.68 -16.61
C THR A 471 -5.69 -20.35 -16.59
N THR A 472 -5.91 -21.27 -17.51
CA THR A 472 -7.14 -22.06 -17.63
C THR A 472 -7.06 -23.39 -16.89
N GLY A 473 -6.07 -23.59 -16.01
CA GLY A 473 -5.94 -24.77 -15.16
C GLY A 473 -7.23 -25.20 -14.44
N PRO A 474 -8.07 -24.28 -13.92
CA PRO A 474 -9.38 -24.64 -13.37
C PRO A 474 -10.32 -25.35 -14.36
N LEU A 475 -10.26 -25.05 -15.66
CA LEU A 475 -11.00 -25.77 -16.69
C LEU A 475 -10.51 -27.20 -16.85
N LEU A 476 -9.19 -27.43 -16.78
CA LEU A 476 -8.59 -28.77 -16.84
C LEU A 476 -9.18 -29.68 -15.76
N ALA A 477 -9.40 -29.15 -14.56
CA ALA A 477 -10.02 -29.87 -13.45
C ALA A 477 -11.47 -30.31 -13.71
N ARG A 478 -12.17 -29.75 -14.70
CA ARG A 478 -13.52 -30.19 -15.11
C ARG A 478 -13.49 -31.32 -16.13
N VAL A 479 -12.43 -31.42 -16.94
CA VAL A 479 -12.42 -32.30 -18.12
C VAL A 479 -12.64 -33.76 -17.74
N GLY A 480 -12.09 -34.22 -16.60
CA GLY A 480 -12.32 -35.57 -16.08
C GLY A 480 -13.81 -35.89 -15.83
N GLU A 481 -14.64 -34.92 -15.47
CA GLU A 481 -16.08 -35.10 -15.25
C GLU A 481 -16.90 -35.07 -16.54
N LEU A 482 -16.34 -34.51 -17.62
CA LEU A 482 -17.05 -34.35 -18.88
C LEU A 482 -17.10 -35.64 -19.71
N GLY A 483 -16.38 -36.69 -19.28
CA GLY A 483 -16.40 -38.01 -19.93
C GLY A 483 -15.82 -37.99 -21.36
N ILE A 484 -14.86 -37.10 -21.61
CA ILE A 484 -14.22 -36.94 -22.91
C ILE A 484 -13.11 -37.99 -23.01
N SER A 485 -13.14 -38.87 -24.01
CA SER A 485 -12.10 -39.89 -24.23
C SER A 485 -10.70 -39.28 -24.42
N ASP A 486 -10.64 -38.16 -25.13
CA ASP A 486 -9.38 -37.49 -25.50
C ASP A 486 -8.77 -36.70 -24.32
N ALA A 487 -9.56 -36.51 -23.25
CA ALA A 487 -9.12 -35.81 -22.06
C ALA A 487 -8.08 -36.58 -21.25
N THR A 488 -8.12 -37.91 -21.26
CA THR A 488 -7.20 -38.71 -20.43
C THR A 488 -5.76 -38.54 -20.91
N ALA A 489 -5.53 -38.50 -22.21
CA ALA A 489 -4.22 -38.22 -22.81
C ALA A 489 -3.72 -36.82 -22.42
N ARG A 490 -4.60 -35.82 -22.45
CA ARG A 490 -4.26 -34.45 -22.03
C ARG A 490 -3.95 -34.37 -20.53
N ILE A 491 -4.76 -35.01 -19.68
CA ILE A 491 -4.50 -35.07 -18.23
C ILE A 491 -3.15 -35.72 -17.95
N GLU A 492 -2.81 -36.81 -18.65
CA GLU A 492 -1.50 -37.46 -18.55
C GLU A 492 -0.36 -36.52 -18.91
N GLU A 493 -0.46 -35.84 -20.05
CA GLU A 493 0.53 -34.87 -20.51
C GLU A 493 0.74 -33.75 -19.46
N GLN A 494 -0.36 -33.23 -18.90
CA GLN A 494 -0.31 -32.13 -17.93
C GLN A 494 0.19 -32.55 -16.54
N LEU A 495 0.00 -33.82 -16.14
CA LEU A 495 0.63 -34.38 -14.93
C LEU A 495 2.16 -34.43 -15.05
N LYS A 496 2.70 -34.55 -16.27
CA LYS A 496 4.15 -34.51 -16.55
C LYS A 496 4.71 -33.09 -16.69
N SER A 497 3.86 -32.06 -16.55
CA SER A 497 4.27 -30.66 -16.69
C SER A 497 5.31 -30.26 -15.65
N LYS A 498 6.24 -29.37 -16.01
CA LYS A 498 7.19 -28.78 -15.07
C LYS A 498 6.52 -27.81 -14.08
N SER A 499 5.39 -27.22 -14.47
CA SER A 499 4.64 -26.29 -13.61
C SER A 499 3.84 -27.05 -12.54
N SER A 500 4.10 -26.77 -11.27
CA SER A 500 3.38 -27.38 -10.15
C SER A 500 1.88 -27.04 -10.16
N ASP A 501 1.51 -25.84 -10.60
CA ASP A 501 0.10 -25.45 -10.69
C ASP A 501 -0.64 -26.27 -11.73
N VAL A 502 -0.02 -26.50 -12.89
CA VAL A 502 -0.57 -27.32 -13.97
C VAL A 502 -0.76 -28.76 -13.51
N ARG A 503 0.27 -29.35 -12.88
CA ARG A 503 0.17 -30.71 -12.31
C ARG A 503 -0.93 -30.82 -11.26
N ARG A 504 -1.06 -29.82 -10.38
CA ARG A 504 -2.13 -29.78 -9.37
C ARG A 504 -3.52 -29.84 -10.01
N PHE A 505 -3.76 -29.08 -11.08
CA PHE A 505 -5.05 -29.10 -11.76
C PHE A 505 -5.29 -30.40 -12.54
N ALA A 506 -4.26 -30.99 -13.13
CA ALA A 506 -4.34 -32.30 -13.77
C ALA A 506 -4.69 -33.40 -12.74
N ALA A 507 -4.02 -33.41 -11.59
CA ALA A 507 -4.31 -34.32 -10.49
C ALA A 507 -5.73 -34.10 -9.91
N LEU A 508 -6.20 -32.85 -9.85
CA LEU A 508 -7.58 -32.55 -9.50
C LEU A 508 -8.56 -33.10 -10.54
N ALA A 509 -8.24 -33.02 -11.83
CA ALA A 509 -9.05 -33.62 -12.90
C ALA A 509 -9.16 -35.15 -12.74
N VAL A 510 -8.06 -35.82 -12.39
CA VAL A 510 -8.04 -37.26 -12.07
C VAL A 510 -8.96 -37.57 -10.90
N CYS A 511 -8.84 -36.83 -9.79
CA CYS A 511 -9.71 -37.05 -8.63
C CYS A 511 -11.18 -36.86 -8.95
N ARG A 512 -11.49 -35.92 -9.85
CA ARG A 512 -12.85 -35.58 -10.25
C ARG A 512 -13.40 -36.45 -11.38
N ALA A 513 -12.60 -37.36 -11.95
CA ALA A 513 -12.99 -38.16 -13.11
C ALA A 513 -14.32 -38.91 -12.97
N GLY A 514 -15.00 -39.18 -14.08
CA GLY A 514 -16.07 -40.18 -14.12
C GLY A 514 -15.53 -41.60 -13.90
N VAL A 515 -16.40 -42.53 -13.49
CA VAL A 515 -16.03 -43.96 -13.29
C VAL A 515 -15.45 -44.55 -14.57
N ASP A 516 -16.02 -44.19 -15.72
CA ASP A 516 -15.57 -44.70 -17.03
C ASP A 516 -14.14 -44.24 -17.37
N ALA A 517 -13.77 -43.01 -16.99
CA ALA A 517 -12.44 -42.46 -17.25
C ALA A 517 -11.39 -42.96 -16.24
N TRP A 518 -11.81 -43.38 -15.04
CA TRP A 518 -10.90 -43.82 -13.99
C TRP A 518 -10.08 -45.05 -14.38
N ALA A 519 -10.66 -46.00 -15.13
CA ALA A 519 -9.94 -47.19 -15.57
C ALA A 519 -8.65 -46.85 -16.35
N THR A 520 -8.68 -45.78 -17.14
CA THR A 520 -7.52 -45.27 -17.88
C THR A 520 -6.60 -44.42 -17.01
N LEU A 521 -7.16 -43.65 -16.07
CA LEU A 521 -6.40 -42.70 -15.23
C LEU A 521 -5.76 -43.35 -14.00
N GLU A 522 -6.25 -44.49 -13.51
CA GLU A 522 -5.70 -45.24 -12.37
C GLU A 522 -4.20 -45.56 -12.56
N PRO A 523 -3.76 -46.21 -13.65
CA PRO A 523 -2.34 -46.52 -13.83
C PRO A 523 -1.47 -45.25 -13.94
N ILE A 524 -2.00 -44.17 -14.53
CA ILE A 524 -1.30 -42.89 -14.65
C ILE A 524 -1.11 -42.24 -13.27
N ALA A 525 -2.15 -42.24 -12.44
CA ALA A 525 -2.10 -41.72 -11.08
C ALA A 525 -1.09 -42.48 -10.21
N LEU A 526 -1.09 -43.81 -10.31
CA LEU A 526 -0.16 -44.67 -9.57
C LEU A 526 1.29 -44.47 -10.03
N ALA A 527 1.53 -44.34 -11.34
CA ALA A 527 2.85 -44.05 -11.89
C ALA A 527 3.38 -42.70 -11.39
N HIS A 528 2.56 -41.65 -11.44
CA HIS A 528 2.93 -40.32 -10.93
C HIS A 528 3.29 -40.38 -9.46
N LEU A 529 2.43 -40.99 -8.63
CA LEU A 529 2.70 -41.13 -7.20
C LEU A 529 4.00 -41.90 -6.98
N ALA A 530 4.26 -43.00 -7.70
CA ALA A 530 5.47 -43.80 -7.56
C ALA A 530 6.75 -43.00 -7.84
N GLU A 531 6.72 -42.08 -8.80
CA GLU A 531 7.84 -41.19 -9.16
C GLU A 531 8.02 -40.01 -8.18
N SER A 532 6.97 -39.63 -7.45
CA SER A 532 7.04 -38.57 -6.43
C SER A 532 8.02 -38.90 -5.32
N LYS A 533 8.77 -37.87 -4.89
CA LYS A 533 9.80 -37.99 -3.85
C LYS A 533 9.22 -37.78 -2.46
N PRO A 534 9.76 -38.47 -1.42
CA PRO A 534 9.38 -38.20 -0.05
C PRO A 534 9.66 -36.75 0.36
N SER A 535 8.76 -36.17 1.14
CA SER A 535 8.84 -34.77 1.62
C SER A 535 8.17 -34.64 2.99
N ASP A 536 8.60 -33.65 3.78
CA ASP A 536 7.96 -33.30 5.05
C ASP A 536 6.51 -32.85 4.88
N LYS A 537 6.14 -32.42 3.67
CA LYS A 537 4.77 -32.06 3.29
C LYS A 537 4.47 -32.64 1.91
N LEU A 538 3.31 -33.30 1.79
CA LEU A 538 2.82 -33.74 0.49
C LEU A 538 2.64 -32.54 -0.45
N HIS A 539 3.11 -32.70 -1.69
CA HIS A 539 2.80 -31.78 -2.78
C HIS A 539 1.29 -31.79 -3.07
N ASP A 540 0.76 -30.68 -3.59
CA ASP A 540 -0.67 -30.53 -3.82
C ASP A 540 -1.22 -31.55 -4.83
N ASP A 541 -0.46 -31.86 -5.88
CA ASP A 541 -0.79 -32.88 -6.88
C ASP A 541 -0.88 -34.28 -6.25
N ASP A 542 0.11 -34.69 -5.46
CA ASP A 542 0.10 -35.98 -4.75
C ASP A 542 -1.14 -36.13 -3.86
N ARG A 543 -1.49 -35.07 -3.11
CA ARG A 543 -2.71 -35.06 -2.27
C ARG A 543 -3.97 -35.32 -3.09
N LYS A 544 -4.09 -34.72 -4.28
CA LYS A 544 -5.26 -34.91 -5.14
C LYS A 544 -5.32 -36.33 -5.71
N LEU A 545 -4.18 -36.92 -6.08
CA LEU A 545 -4.13 -38.30 -6.57
C LEU A 545 -4.43 -39.32 -5.45
N ILE A 546 -3.95 -39.08 -4.23
CA ILE A 546 -4.30 -39.91 -3.06
C ILE A 546 -5.82 -39.86 -2.79
N LEU A 547 -6.43 -38.67 -2.87
CA LEU A 547 -7.88 -38.53 -2.77
C LEU A 547 -8.62 -39.25 -3.90
N ALA A 548 -8.08 -39.24 -5.12
CA ALA A 548 -8.64 -39.98 -6.25
C ALA A 548 -8.72 -41.48 -5.92
N LEU A 549 -7.62 -42.05 -5.41
CA LEU A 549 -7.57 -43.45 -4.98
C LEU A 549 -8.65 -43.76 -3.94
N VAL A 550 -8.82 -42.92 -2.91
CA VAL A 550 -9.89 -43.13 -1.91
C VAL A 550 -11.27 -43.06 -2.54
N ARG A 551 -11.53 -42.05 -3.38
CA ARG A 551 -12.82 -41.87 -4.05
C ARG A 551 -13.21 -43.11 -4.87
N PHE A 552 -12.26 -43.75 -5.53
CA PHE A 552 -12.49 -44.95 -6.34
C PHE A 552 -12.26 -46.27 -5.56
N GLY A 553 -12.35 -46.24 -4.22
CA GLY A 553 -12.34 -47.44 -3.39
C GLY A 553 -10.97 -48.08 -3.17
N LYS A 554 -9.88 -47.40 -3.54
CA LYS A 554 -8.49 -47.86 -3.42
C LYS A 554 -7.80 -47.32 -2.15
N LYS A 555 -8.52 -47.29 -1.03
CA LYS A 555 -8.04 -46.66 0.22
C LYS A 555 -6.71 -47.26 0.73
N THR A 556 -6.51 -48.56 0.56
CA THR A 556 -5.24 -49.23 0.93
C THR A 556 -4.06 -48.66 0.15
N LEU A 557 -4.17 -48.53 -1.19
CA LEU A 557 -3.13 -47.92 -2.03
C LEU A 557 -2.88 -46.45 -1.67
N ALA A 558 -3.94 -45.73 -1.29
CA ALA A 558 -3.84 -44.34 -0.84
C ALA A 558 -3.01 -44.21 0.44
N LEU A 559 -3.22 -45.12 1.41
CA LEU A 559 -2.45 -45.17 2.66
C LEU A 559 -0.99 -45.58 2.43
N GLU A 560 -0.73 -46.53 1.53
CA GLU A 560 0.63 -46.93 1.15
C GLU A 560 1.39 -45.77 0.48
N ALA A 561 0.75 -45.06 -0.45
CA ALA A 561 1.33 -43.88 -1.08
C ALA A 561 1.62 -42.78 -0.05
N LEU A 562 0.69 -42.53 0.88
CA LEU A 562 0.85 -41.56 1.97
C LEU A 562 2.06 -41.89 2.86
N ALA A 563 2.16 -43.15 3.31
CA ALA A 563 3.25 -43.61 4.18
C ALA A 563 4.63 -43.50 3.50
N ARG A 564 4.69 -43.70 2.18
CA ARG A 564 5.92 -43.55 1.41
C ARG A 564 6.31 -42.09 1.17
N LEU A 565 5.34 -41.24 0.83
CA LEU A 565 5.61 -39.87 0.37
C LEU A 565 5.75 -38.85 1.50
N LEU A 566 5.15 -39.10 2.65
CA LEU A 566 5.13 -38.14 3.75
C LEU A 566 6.06 -38.59 4.88
N THR A 567 7.13 -37.84 5.16
CA THR A 567 8.13 -38.20 6.20
C THR A 567 7.73 -37.77 7.61
N ARG A 568 6.76 -36.85 7.75
CA ARG A 568 6.32 -36.26 9.02
C ARG A 568 4.80 -36.09 9.07
N ASP A 569 4.21 -36.15 10.26
CA ASP A 569 2.76 -35.95 10.48
C ASP A 569 1.85 -36.98 9.76
N GLN A 570 2.37 -38.20 9.52
CA GLN A 570 1.64 -39.31 8.90
C GLN A 570 0.32 -39.60 9.62
N ASP A 571 0.33 -39.70 10.96
CA ASP A 571 -0.87 -39.97 11.76
C ASP A 571 -1.98 -38.93 11.54
N ASN A 572 -1.63 -37.65 11.42
CA ASN A 572 -2.59 -36.58 11.19
C ASN A 572 -3.16 -36.67 9.77
N ALA A 573 -2.31 -36.89 8.77
CA ALA A 573 -2.74 -37.07 7.40
C ALA A 573 -3.64 -38.31 7.23
N GLN A 574 -3.32 -39.41 7.92
CA GLN A 574 -4.13 -40.63 7.95
C GLN A 574 -5.49 -40.37 8.60
N LYS A 575 -5.52 -39.76 9.79
CA LYS A 575 -6.78 -39.39 10.46
C LYS A 575 -7.68 -38.53 9.57
N ARG A 576 -7.11 -37.62 8.78
CA ARG A 576 -7.85 -36.82 7.82
C ARG A 576 -8.35 -37.65 6.65
N LEU A 577 -7.53 -38.54 6.10
CA LEU A 577 -7.91 -39.45 5.03
C LEU A 577 -9.04 -40.40 5.47
N ASP A 578 -9.09 -40.76 6.75
CA ASP A 578 -10.15 -41.59 7.31
C ASP A 578 -11.53 -40.92 7.31
N THR A 579 -11.60 -39.60 7.19
CA THR A 579 -12.87 -38.85 7.03
C THR A 579 -13.45 -38.89 5.61
N PHE A 580 -12.74 -39.53 4.67
CA PHE A 580 -13.19 -39.71 3.28
C PHE A 580 -13.56 -41.17 3.04
N GLU A 581 -14.78 -41.38 2.56
CA GLU A 581 -15.32 -42.67 2.16
C GLU A 581 -15.24 -42.83 0.62
N ALA A 582 -15.31 -44.06 0.13
CA ALA A 582 -15.41 -44.28 -1.31
C ALA A 582 -16.65 -43.56 -1.90
N ASN A 583 -16.58 -43.19 -3.17
CA ASN A 583 -17.63 -42.52 -3.93
C ASN A 583 -18.07 -41.16 -3.39
N PHE A 584 -17.23 -40.47 -2.60
CA PHE A 584 -17.51 -39.10 -2.21
C PHE A 584 -17.70 -38.19 -3.45
N THR A 585 -18.49 -37.12 -3.30
CA THR A 585 -18.80 -36.20 -4.40
C THR A 585 -17.54 -35.53 -4.96
N PRO A 586 -17.37 -35.35 -6.29
CA PRO A 586 -16.18 -34.71 -6.89
C PRO A 586 -15.77 -33.37 -6.26
N ASN A 587 -16.71 -32.63 -5.67
CA ASN A 587 -16.44 -31.38 -4.96
C ASN A 587 -15.49 -31.56 -3.77
N ARG A 588 -15.56 -32.70 -3.06
CA ARG A 588 -14.68 -33.01 -1.92
C ARG A 588 -13.22 -33.26 -2.32
N CYS A 589 -12.91 -33.40 -3.61
CA CYS A 589 -11.52 -33.41 -4.08
C CYS A 589 -10.76 -32.11 -3.77
N ARG A 590 -11.45 -31.02 -3.40
CA ARG A 590 -10.82 -29.77 -2.96
C ARG A 590 -10.44 -29.76 -1.47
N ASP A 591 -11.09 -30.56 -0.64
CA ASP A 591 -11.16 -30.38 0.83
C ASP A 591 -9.93 -30.87 1.63
N PHE A 592 -8.91 -31.41 0.96
CA PHE A 592 -7.69 -31.89 1.61
C PHE A 592 -6.63 -30.78 1.71
N LEU A 593 -6.82 -29.85 2.66
CA LEU A 593 -5.89 -28.77 3.00
C LEU A 593 -5.21 -28.96 4.35
#